data_AF-A0AAU3ECX0-F1
#
_entry.id   AF-A0AAU3ECX0-F1
#
_cell.length_a   1.000
_cell.length_b   1.000
_cell.length_c   1.000
_cell.angle_alpha   90.00
_cell.angle_beta   90.00
_cell.angle_gamma   90.00
#
_symmetry.space_group_name_H-M   'P 1'
#
loop_
_entity.id
_entity.type
_entity.pdbx_description
1 polymer ?
#
loop_
_entity_poly.entity_id
_entity_poly.type
_entity_poly.pdbx_seq_one_letter_code
_entity_poly.pdbx_strand_id
1 'polypeptide(L)'
;MVLVAFDIPAMANVLSDAVNRANIAGRVDIRDGAAGPTLELTLLTGNRMPFSLDLAKARAWLAEGPGIEADATHDAADNLVITPRSEGAVHHLIARLIAPHILAESVGQQLRDALTHHQLSAYVEIRRSDLIQVEIRDGNELAQAVRLSALLGADKIADKLKLGRPKGIHKLADRMAWLLIGALGPGVRVKAHIGCGCACEDGEDAVHVGLSVAQASLLVERIRAVPSADRAEDALAAEAAE
;
A
#
# COMPACT_ATOMS: atom_id res chain seq x y z
N MET A 1 4.32 -43.36 -0.25
CA MET A 1 3.81 -41.99 -0.15
C MET A 1 4.27 -41.46 1.19
N VAL A 2 5.32 -40.64 1.23
CA VAL A 2 5.88 -40.11 2.47
C VAL A 2 4.98 -38.97 2.92
N LEU A 3 4.24 -39.17 4.01
CA LEU A 3 3.55 -38.08 4.70
C LEU A 3 4.65 -37.16 5.25
N VAL A 4 4.90 -36.03 4.58
CA VAL A 4 5.70 -34.97 5.17
C VAL A 4 4.92 -34.51 6.41
N ALA A 5 5.51 -34.71 7.58
CA ALA A 5 4.90 -34.29 8.83
C ALA A 5 4.76 -32.76 8.80
N PHE A 6 3.58 -32.25 9.12
CA PHE A 6 3.33 -30.82 9.22
C PHE A 6 4.21 -30.24 10.33
N ASP A 7 5.32 -29.60 9.94
CA ASP A 7 6.26 -28.95 10.87
C ASP A 7 5.65 -27.61 11.33
N ILE A 8 4.83 -27.71 12.38
CA ILE A 8 4.09 -26.57 12.94
C ILE A 8 5.03 -25.44 13.39
N PRO A 9 6.12 -25.68 14.13
CA PRO A 9 7.08 -24.62 14.46
C PRO A 9 7.68 -23.91 13.24
N ALA A 10 8.09 -24.65 12.20
CA ALA A 10 8.61 -24.03 10.99
C ALA A 10 7.54 -23.18 10.29
N MET A 11 6.32 -23.70 10.19
CA MET A 11 5.20 -22.99 9.55
C MET A 11 4.71 -21.79 10.34
N ALA A 12 4.80 -21.81 11.68
CA ALA A 12 4.54 -20.65 12.52
C ALA A 12 5.51 -19.51 12.20
N ASN A 13 6.79 -19.79 12.04
CA ASN A 13 7.78 -18.78 11.67
C ASN A 13 7.53 -18.21 10.27
N VAL A 14 7.23 -19.07 9.29
CA VAL A 14 6.91 -18.64 7.91
C VAL A 14 5.66 -17.74 7.89
N LEU A 15 4.60 -18.14 8.59
CA LEU A 15 3.36 -17.37 8.65
C LEU A 15 3.55 -16.05 9.41
N SER A 16 4.31 -16.07 10.50
CA SER A 16 4.62 -14.86 11.29
C SER A 16 5.44 -13.85 10.47
N ASP A 17 6.50 -14.29 9.77
CA ASP A 17 7.27 -13.44 8.85
C ASP A 17 6.37 -12.82 7.78
N ALA A 18 5.49 -13.63 7.17
CA ALA A 18 4.58 -13.16 6.14
C ALA A 18 3.60 -12.08 6.68
N VAL A 19 3.01 -12.30 7.86
CA VAL A 19 2.12 -11.32 8.52
C VAL A 19 2.85 -10.01 8.83
N ASN A 20 4.08 -10.10 9.36
CA ASN A 20 4.90 -8.94 9.68
C ASN A 20 5.26 -8.14 8.42
N ARG A 21 5.72 -8.82 7.36
CA ARG A 21 6.06 -8.17 6.07
C ARG A 21 4.84 -7.57 5.37
N ALA A 22 3.66 -8.13 5.58
CA ALA A 22 2.40 -7.60 5.08
C ALA A 22 1.87 -6.43 5.91
N ASN A 23 2.50 -6.13 7.06
CA ASN A 23 2.02 -5.14 8.03
C ASN A 23 0.53 -5.37 8.35
N ILE A 24 0.17 -6.63 8.61
CA ILE A 24 -1.17 -7.02 9.05
C ILE A 24 -1.17 -7.06 10.56
N ALA A 25 -2.15 -6.40 11.19
CA ALA A 25 -2.36 -6.51 12.63
C ALA A 25 -2.93 -7.90 12.95
N GLY A 26 -2.03 -8.84 13.22
CA GLY A 26 -2.36 -10.22 13.56
C GLY A 26 -1.26 -10.86 14.40
N ARG A 27 -1.59 -12.00 15.01
CA ARG A 27 -0.67 -12.80 15.82
C ARG A 27 -0.73 -14.25 15.38
N VAL A 28 0.42 -14.90 15.34
CA VAL A 28 0.54 -16.33 15.03
C VAL A 28 0.91 -17.05 16.31
N ASP A 29 0.09 -18.00 16.71
CA ASP A 29 0.27 -18.80 17.92
C ASP A 29 0.25 -20.30 17.58
N ILE A 30 0.96 -21.08 18.41
CA ILE A 30 0.83 -22.54 18.41
C ILE A 30 0.02 -22.89 19.66
N ARG A 31 -1.10 -23.59 19.45
CA ARG A 31 -1.98 -24.00 20.53
C ARG A 31 -1.98 -25.50 20.68
N ASP A 32 -1.67 -25.97 21.89
CA ASP A 32 -1.78 -27.38 22.24
C ASP A 32 -3.24 -27.75 22.46
N GLY A 33 -3.74 -28.68 21.63
CA GLY A 33 -5.09 -29.23 21.72
C GLY A 33 -5.09 -30.73 22.02
N ALA A 34 -6.27 -31.27 22.33
CA ALA A 34 -6.45 -32.71 22.55
C ALA A 34 -6.09 -33.58 21.33
N ALA A 35 -6.15 -33.00 20.12
CA ALA A 35 -5.76 -33.63 18.87
C ALA A 35 -4.29 -33.38 18.48
N GLY A 36 -3.52 -32.71 19.33
CA GLY A 36 -2.15 -32.26 19.06
C GLY A 36 -2.03 -30.74 18.91
N PRO A 37 -0.81 -30.23 18.69
CA PRO A 37 -0.58 -28.81 18.43
C PRO A 37 -1.27 -28.36 17.14
N THR A 38 -1.76 -27.13 17.15
CA THR A 38 -2.43 -26.48 16.02
C THR A 38 -1.83 -25.10 15.79
N LEU A 39 -1.74 -24.69 14.53
CA LEU A 39 -1.28 -23.36 14.14
C LEU A 39 -2.50 -22.43 14.05
N GLU A 40 -2.47 -21.30 14.75
CA GLU A 40 -3.55 -20.33 14.75
C GLU A 40 -3.04 -18.96 14.27
N LEU A 41 -3.74 -18.35 13.32
CA LEU A 41 -3.58 -16.95 12.92
C LEU A 41 -4.75 -16.14 13.48
N THR A 42 -4.48 -15.31 14.48
CA THR A 42 -5.45 -14.38 15.05
C THR A 42 -5.36 -13.03 14.34
N LEU A 43 -6.47 -12.56 13.77
CA LEU A 43 -6.59 -11.26 13.11
C LEU A 43 -7.19 -10.24 14.09
N LEU A 44 -6.40 -9.22 14.43
CA LEU A 44 -6.77 -8.21 15.43
C LEU A 44 -7.58 -7.06 14.83
N THR A 45 -7.50 -6.85 13.52
CA THR A 45 -8.27 -5.82 12.81
C THR A 45 -8.74 -6.30 11.45
N GLY A 46 -9.90 -5.82 11.00
CA GLY A 46 -10.49 -6.17 9.71
C GLY A 46 -10.10 -5.24 8.55
N ASN A 47 -9.44 -4.11 8.82
CA ASN A 47 -9.28 -3.03 7.84
C ASN A 47 -8.48 -3.40 6.59
N ARG A 48 -7.70 -4.48 6.66
CA ARG A 48 -6.88 -4.99 5.55
C ARG A 48 -7.36 -6.34 5.02
N MET A 49 -8.42 -6.92 5.58
CA MET A 49 -8.90 -8.23 5.16
C MET A 49 -9.93 -8.12 4.02
N PRO A 50 -10.03 -9.13 3.13
CA PRO A 50 -11.05 -9.17 2.08
C PRO A 50 -12.46 -9.43 2.61
N PHE A 51 -12.55 -9.84 3.88
CA PHE A 51 -13.77 -9.99 4.66
C PHE A 51 -13.73 -9.02 5.83
N SER A 52 -14.89 -8.50 6.25
CA SER A 52 -14.99 -7.94 7.61
C SER A 52 -14.63 -9.02 8.64
N LEU A 53 -14.35 -8.69 9.90
CA LEU A 53 -14.11 -9.67 11.00
C LEU A 53 -15.34 -10.57 11.34
N ASP A 54 -16.28 -10.65 10.40
CA ASP A 54 -17.44 -11.50 10.40
C ASP A 54 -17.03 -12.95 10.08
N LEU A 55 -17.37 -13.85 10.99
CA LEU A 55 -17.02 -15.26 10.90
C LEU A 55 -17.61 -15.96 9.67
N ALA A 56 -18.86 -15.63 9.30
CA ALA A 56 -19.51 -16.28 8.17
C ALA A 56 -18.83 -15.90 6.85
N LYS A 57 -18.48 -14.62 6.68
CA LYS A 57 -17.73 -14.15 5.52
C LYS A 57 -16.32 -14.71 5.46
N ALA A 58 -15.64 -14.81 6.60
CA ALA A 58 -14.31 -15.43 6.66
C ALA A 58 -14.36 -16.89 6.22
N ARG A 59 -15.31 -17.69 6.74
CA ARG A 59 -15.50 -19.08 6.34
C ARG A 59 -15.87 -19.22 4.87
N ALA A 60 -16.76 -18.37 4.36
CA ALA A 60 -17.11 -18.36 2.94
C ALA A 60 -15.87 -18.06 2.07
N TRP A 61 -15.08 -17.05 2.44
CA TRP A 61 -13.85 -16.72 1.73
C TRP A 61 -12.85 -17.88 1.74
N LEU A 62 -12.64 -18.54 2.88
CA LEU A 62 -11.77 -19.72 2.99
C LEU A 62 -12.27 -20.86 2.09
N ALA A 63 -13.58 -21.14 2.10
CA ALA A 63 -14.18 -22.20 1.30
C ALA A 63 -14.12 -21.94 -0.22
N GLU A 64 -14.18 -20.68 -0.65
CA GLU A 64 -13.97 -20.27 -2.05
C GLU A 64 -12.50 -20.43 -2.51
N GLY A 65 -11.58 -20.58 -1.56
CA GLY A 65 -10.14 -20.66 -1.82
C GLY A 65 -9.69 -22.06 -2.23
N PRO A 66 -9.16 -22.24 -3.45
CA PRO A 66 -8.62 -23.54 -3.81
C PRO A 66 -7.43 -23.88 -2.89
N GLY A 67 -7.51 -25.03 -2.22
CA GLY A 67 -6.43 -25.57 -1.40
C GLY A 67 -6.26 -24.94 0.00
N ILE A 68 -7.16 -24.06 0.44
CA ILE A 68 -7.13 -23.52 1.81
C ILE A 68 -7.94 -24.44 2.74
N GLU A 69 -7.30 -25.53 3.17
CA GLU A 69 -7.85 -26.40 4.23
C GLU A 69 -7.67 -25.72 5.59
N ALA A 70 -8.56 -24.78 5.93
CA ALA A 70 -8.54 -24.06 7.19
C ALA A 70 -9.96 -23.93 7.76
N ASP A 71 -10.06 -23.79 9.08
CA ASP A 71 -11.29 -23.34 9.74
C ASP A 71 -11.12 -21.89 10.21
N ALA A 72 -12.23 -21.23 10.50
CA ALA A 72 -12.25 -19.97 11.20
C ALA A 72 -13.17 -20.04 12.43
N THR A 73 -12.78 -19.37 13.50
CA THR A 73 -13.56 -19.21 14.74
C THR A 73 -13.33 -17.81 15.32
N HIS A 74 -14.06 -17.46 16.38
CA HIS A 74 -13.71 -16.31 17.21
C HIS A 74 -13.02 -16.76 18.50
N ASP A 75 -12.05 -15.99 18.97
CA ASP A 75 -11.48 -16.16 20.31
C ASP A 75 -12.38 -15.52 21.39
N ALA A 76 -11.93 -15.56 22.64
CA ALA A 76 -12.67 -14.98 23.76
C ALA A 76 -12.78 -13.43 23.71
N ALA A 77 -11.95 -12.78 22.90
CA ALA A 77 -11.94 -11.34 22.69
C ALA A 77 -12.62 -10.93 21.37
N ASP A 78 -13.37 -11.85 20.75
CA ASP A 78 -14.07 -11.65 19.46
C ASP A 78 -13.13 -11.38 18.28
N ASN A 79 -11.85 -11.75 18.40
CA ASN A 79 -10.92 -11.72 17.26
C ASN A 79 -11.13 -12.94 16.38
N LEU A 80 -11.01 -12.75 15.07
CA LEU A 80 -11.14 -13.83 14.10
C LEU A 80 -9.85 -14.67 14.10
N VAL A 81 -9.97 -15.96 14.35
CA VAL A 81 -8.88 -16.94 14.36
C VAL A 81 -9.02 -17.86 13.16
N ILE A 82 -7.96 -18.01 12.37
CA ILE A 82 -7.88 -18.95 11.25
C ILE A 82 -6.92 -20.07 11.62
N THR A 83 -7.38 -21.31 11.49
CA THR A 83 -6.62 -22.52 11.84
C THR A 83 -6.35 -23.36 10.59
N PRO A 84 -5.23 -23.16 9.88
CA PRO A 84 -4.83 -24.01 8.76
C PRO A 84 -4.51 -25.44 9.24
N ARG A 85 -4.91 -26.44 8.44
CA ARG A 85 -4.82 -27.87 8.78
C ARG A 85 -3.61 -28.58 8.18
N SER A 86 -2.88 -27.93 7.28
CA SER A 86 -1.72 -28.49 6.60
C SER A 86 -0.72 -27.40 6.18
N GLU A 87 0.51 -27.80 5.87
CA GLU A 87 1.54 -26.92 5.28
C GLU A 87 1.05 -26.30 3.96
N GLY A 88 0.39 -27.10 3.11
CA GLY A 88 -0.24 -26.61 1.89
C GLY A 88 -1.28 -25.53 2.16
N ALA A 89 -2.13 -25.71 3.18
CA ALA A 89 -3.11 -24.70 3.58
C ALA A 89 -2.45 -23.41 4.07
N VAL A 90 -1.32 -23.48 4.80
CA VAL A 90 -0.54 -22.30 5.21
C VAL A 90 0.00 -21.57 3.98
N HIS A 91 0.60 -22.28 3.02
CA HIS A 91 1.12 -21.65 1.81
C HIS A 91 0.02 -21.04 0.93
N HIS A 92 -1.13 -21.72 0.77
CA HIS A 92 -2.27 -21.17 0.04
C HIS A 92 -2.89 -19.97 0.76
N LEU A 93 -2.97 -20.00 2.09
CA LEU A 93 -3.39 -18.87 2.90
C LEU A 93 -2.45 -17.69 2.70
N ILE A 94 -1.13 -17.90 2.79
CA ILE A 94 -0.13 -16.84 2.53
C ILE A 94 -0.30 -16.31 1.11
N ALA A 95 -0.32 -17.18 0.10
CA ALA A 95 -0.39 -16.75 -1.30
C ALA A 95 -1.64 -15.93 -1.63
N ARG A 96 -2.79 -16.29 -1.05
CA ARG A 96 -4.07 -15.66 -1.38
C ARG A 96 -4.44 -14.49 -0.46
N LEU A 97 -4.16 -14.60 0.84
CA LEU A 97 -4.52 -13.59 1.83
C LEU A 97 -3.40 -12.58 2.05
N ILE A 98 -2.16 -13.03 2.22
CA ILE A 98 -1.08 -12.23 2.81
C ILE A 98 -0.15 -11.64 1.73
N ALA A 99 0.25 -12.44 0.73
CA ALA A 99 1.18 -12.05 -0.32
C ALA A 99 0.75 -10.80 -1.10
N PRO A 100 -0.54 -10.56 -1.40
CA PRO A 100 -0.97 -9.29 -2.00
C PRO A 100 -0.63 -8.06 -1.16
N HIS A 101 -0.69 -8.16 0.17
CA HIS A 101 -0.28 -7.08 1.07
C HIS A 101 1.23 -6.92 1.14
N ILE A 102 1.99 -8.01 1.14
CA ILE A 102 3.47 -7.96 1.05
C ILE A 102 3.89 -7.21 -0.21
N LEU A 103 3.25 -7.50 -1.34
CA LEU A 103 3.53 -6.81 -2.60
C LEU A 103 3.17 -5.32 -2.50
N ALA A 104 1.99 -4.98 -1.97
CA ALA A 104 1.57 -3.60 -1.80
C ALA A 104 2.52 -2.81 -0.88
N GLU A 105 2.97 -3.40 0.23
CA GLU A 105 3.95 -2.77 1.13
C GLU A 105 5.33 -2.60 0.46
N SER A 106 5.79 -3.60 -0.29
CA SER A 106 7.03 -3.49 -1.06
C SER A 106 6.98 -2.38 -2.10
N VAL A 107 5.90 -2.30 -2.88
CA VAL A 107 5.71 -1.24 -3.89
C VAL A 107 5.52 0.12 -3.22
N GLY A 108 4.77 0.18 -2.12
CA GLY A 108 4.62 1.40 -1.32
C GLY A 108 5.96 1.91 -0.80
N GLN A 109 6.83 1.02 -0.32
CA GLN A 109 8.17 1.40 0.11
C GLN A 109 9.02 1.94 -1.05
N GLN A 110 9.02 1.25 -2.20
CA GLN A 110 9.74 1.71 -3.38
C GLN A 110 9.26 3.09 -3.86
N LEU A 111 7.96 3.37 -3.72
CA LEU A 111 7.37 4.67 -4.03
C LEU A 111 7.81 5.75 -3.04
N ARG A 112 7.84 5.45 -1.73
CA ARG A 112 8.43 6.37 -0.74
C ARG A 112 9.87 6.70 -1.09
N ASP A 113 10.69 5.68 -1.35
CA ASP A 113 12.10 5.86 -1.67
C ASP A 113 12.30 6.72 -2.94
N ALA A 114 11.49 6.48 -3.98
CA ALA A 114 11.55 7.26 -5.22
C ALA A 114 11.12 8.72 -4.99
N LEU A 115 10.06 8.97 -4.22
CA LEU A 115 9.62 10.32 -3.89
C LEU A 115 10.67 11.05 -3.04
N THR A 116 11.23 10.39 -2.03
CA THR A 116 12.31 10.93 -1.19
C THR A 116 13.57 11.24 -2.00
N HIS A 117 13.92 10.39 -2.97
CA HIS A 117 15.07 10.64 -3.85
C HIS A 117 14.95 11.96 -4.62
N HIS A 118 13.72 12.35 -5.00
CA HIS A 118 13.43 13.64 -5.64
C HIS A 118 13.02 14.73 -4.64
N GLN A 119 13.24 14.50 -3.34
CA GLN A 119 12.90 15.42 -2.25
C GLN A 119 11.43 15.84 -2.27
N LEU A 120 10.54 14.94 -2.71
CA LEU A 120 9.09 15.17 -2.68
C LEU A 120 8.53 14.74 -1.33
N SER A 121 7.93 15.69 -0.62
CA SER A 121 7.22 15.39 0.62
C SER A 121 5.82 14.87 0.29
N ALA A 122 5.62 13.57 0.49
CA ALA A 122 4.33 12.92 0.32
C ALA A 122 4.21 11.75 1.31
N TYR A 123 3.00 11.56 1.82
CA TYR A 123 2.66 10.42 2.65
C TYR A 123 2.13 9.28 1.78
N VAL A 124 2.68 8.08 1.93
CA VAL A 124 2.25 6.89 1.18
C VAL A 124 1.66 5.88 2.15
N GLU A 125 0.38 5.58 1.96
CA GLU A 125 -0.39 4.67 2.80
C GLU A 125 -0.97 3.52 1.99
N ILE A 126 -0.84 2.31 2.52
CA ILE A 126 -1.43 1.11 1.93
C ILE A 126 -2.80 0.93 2.60
N ARG A 127 -3.86 1.33 1.90
CA ARG A 127 -5.23 1.24 2.40
C ARG A 127 -5.76 -0.19 2.35
N ARG A 128 -5.43 -0.91 1.26
CA ARG A 128 -5.80 -2.31 0.99
C ARG A 128 -4.71 -2.97 0.16
N SER A 129 -4.76 -4.29 -0.03
CA SER A 129 -3.82 -5.02 -0.89
C SER A 129 -3.82 -4.56 -2.36
N ASP A 130 -4.88 -3.89 -2.80
CA ASP A 130 -5.05 -3.42 -4.17
C ASP A 130 -4.96 -1.90 -4.32
N LEU A 131 -4.83 -1.14 -3.22
CA LEU A 131 -4.97 0.31 -3.21
C LEU A 131 -3.89 0.98 -2.35
N ILE A 132 -3.02 1.72 -3.02
CA ILE A 132 -2.03 2.62 -2.42
C ILE A 132 -2.56 4.05 -2.55
N GLN A 133 -2.60 4.78 -1.44
CA GLN A 133 -2.94 6.20 -1.39
C GLN A 133 -1.67 7.00 -1.20
N VAL A 134 -1.43 7.97 -2.09
CA VAL A 134 -0.39 8.97 -1.96
C VAL A 134 -1.06 10.28 -1.61
N GLU A 135 -0.66 10.88 -0.51
CA GLU A 135 -1.16 12.14 -0.02
C GLU A 135 -0.05 13.18 -0.06
N ILE A 136 -0.28 14.23 -0.82
CA ILE A 136 0.69 15.31 -0.99
C ILE A 136 0.14 16.51 -0.23
N ARG A 137 0.67 16.71 0.98
CA ARG A 137 0.42 17.88 1.82
C ARG A 137 1.54 18.87 1.62
N ASP A 138 1.19 20.13 1.41
CA ASP A 138 2.17 21.21 1.39
C ASP A 138 1.49 22.53 1.76
N GLY A 139 1.89 23.09 2.90
CA GLY A 139 1.48 24.42 3.33
C GLY A 139 1.92 25.55 2.39
N ASN A 140 2.83 25.29 1.46
CA ASN A 140 3.25 26.22 0.40
C ASN A 140 2.46 26.01 -0.90
N GLU A 141 1.13 26.18 -0.82
CA GLU A 141 0.23 26.13 -1.98
C GLU A 141 0.39 24.87 -2.88
N LEU A 142 0.60 23.68 -2.29
CA LEU A 142 0.74 22.42 -3.05
C LEU A 142 1.93 22.38 -4.02
N ALA A 143 3.03 23.07 -3.72
CA ALA A 143 4.24 23.06 -4.56
C ALA A 143 4.79 21.64 -4.79
N GLN A 144 4.70 20.74 -3.80
CA GLN A 144 5.07 19.32 -3.99
C GLN A 144 4.25 18.61 -5.08
N ALA A 145 2.95 18.91 -5.19
CA ALA A 145 2.08 18.30 -6.20
C ALA A 145 2.44 18.82 -7.61
N VAL A 146 2.82 20.09 -7.71
CA VAL A 146 3.35 20.69 -8.94
C VAL A 146 4.69 20.06 -9.32
N ARG A 147 5.61 19.90 -8.36
CA ARG A 147 6.92 19.26 -8.60
C ARG A 147 6.78 17.80 -9.06
N LEU A 148 5.90 17.02 -8.44
CA LEU A 148 5.60 15.66 -8.92
C LEU A 148 5.10 15.67 -10.36
N SER A 149 4.20 16.60 -10.69
CA SER A 149 3.68 16.72 -12.04
C SER A 149 4.76 17.13 -13.05
N ALA A 150 5.70 17.99 -12.65
CA ALA A 150 6.84 18.37 -13.46
C ALA A 150 7.78 17.18 -13.75
N LEU A 151 8.03 16.29 -12.78
CA LEU A 151 8.78 15.04 -13.01
C LEU A 151 8.10 14.15 -14.07
N LEU A 152 6.78 14.22 -14.18
CA LEU A 152 6.02 13.50 -15.19
C LEU A 152 5.87 14.28 -16.51
N GLY A 153 6.62 15.37 -16.70
CA GLY A 153 6.66 16.17 -17.92
C GLY A 153 5.60 17.27 -18.01
N ALA A 154 4.94 17.62 -16.91
CA ALA A 154 3.93 18.68 -16.85
C ALA A 154 4.39 19.85 -15.96
N ASP A 155 5.48 20.50 -16.35
CA ASP A 155 6.08 21.68 -15.69
C ASP A 155 5.10 22.85 -15.50
N LYS A 156 4.14 22.99 -16.42
CA LYS A 156 3.13 24.07 -16.42
C LYS A 156 1.78 23.67 -15.85
N ILE A 157 1.70 22.58 -15.08
CA ILE A 157 0.40 22.07 -14.60
C ILE A 157 -0.37 23.09 -13.75
N ALA A 158 0.34 23.96 -13.03
CA ALA A 158 -0.24 24.98 -12.18
C ALA A 158 -0.52 26.32 -12.89
N ASP A 159 -0.18 26.44 -14.17
CA ASP A 159 -0.29 27.71 -14.89
C ASP A 159 -1.72 28.28 -14.80
N LYS A 160 -1.76 29.55 -14.39
CA LYS A 160 -2.98 30.35 -14.21
C LYS A 160 -3.94 29.80 -13.13
N LEU A 161 -3.48 28.90 -12.26
CA LEU A 161 -4.22 28.48 -11.08
C LEU A 161 -3.90 29.38 -9.88
N LYS A 162 -4.88 29.58 -9.01
CA LYS A 162 -4.71 30.25 -7.72
C LYS A 162 -4.77 29.18 -6.63
N LEU A 163 -3.62 28.63 -6.27
CA LEU A 163 -3.54 27.44 -5.42
C LEU A 163 -3.85 27.74 -3.95
N GLY A 164 -3.72 28.98 -3.47
CA GLY A 164 -4.31 29.41 -2.20
C GLY A 164 -5.85 29.55 -2.20
N ARG A 165 -6.57 28.99 -3.19
CA ARG A 165 -8.05 29.00 -3.23
C ARG A 165 -8.59 27.59 -3.54
N PRO A 166 -9.71 27.18 -2.92
CA PRO A 166 -10.30 25.85 -3.14
C PRO A 166 -10.51 25.49 -4.61
N LYS A 167 -10.99 26.44 -5.41
CA LYS A 167 -11.21 26.25 -6.86
C LYS A 167 -9.92 26.01 -7.64
N GLY A 168 -8.80 26.62 -7.22
CA GLY A 168 -7.50 26.37 -7.86
C GLY A 168 -6.98 24.98 -7.53
N ILE A 169 -7.12 24.56 -6.28
CA ILE A 169 -6.73 23.23 -5.80
C ILE A 169 -7.52 22.13 -6.50
N HIS A 170 -8.84 22.28 -6.63
CA HIS A 170 -9.68 21.33 -7.38
C HIS A 170 -9.22 21.21 -8.84
N LYS A 171 -8.94 22.36 -9.50
CA LYS A 171 -8.42 22.35 -10.87
C LYS A 171 -7.04 21.70 -10.98
N LEU A 172 -6.17 21.86 -9.99
CA LEU A 172 -4.89 21.17 -9.94
C LEU A 172 -5.10 19.66 -9.85
N ALA A 173 -5.95 19.20 -8.92
CA ALA A 173 -6.31 17.80 -8.77
C ALA A 173 -6.88 17.21 -10.07
N ASP A 174 -7.77 17.93 -10.75
CA ASP A 174 -8.33 17.51 -12.04
C ASP A 174 -7.24 17.38 -13.13
N ARG A 175 -6.33 18.37 -13.23
CA ARG A 175 -5.21 18.31 -14.19
C ARG A 175 -4.26 17.15 -13.87
N MET A 176 -3.97 16.93 -12.59
CA MET A 176 -3.17 15.79 -12.15
C MET A 176 -3.84 14.46 -12.46
N ALA A 177 -5.17 14.37 -12.34
CA ALA A 177 -5.91 13.18 -12.74
C ALA A 177 -5.66 12.85 -14.22
N TRP A 178 -5.78 13.84 -15.11
CA TRP A 178 -5.51 13.64 -16.54
C TRP A 178 -4.06 13.23 -16.83
N LEU A 179 -3.11 13.91 -16.20
CA LEU A 179 -1.69 13.57 -16.33
C LEU A 179 -1.41 12.13 -15.89
N LEU A 180 -1.87 11.76 -14.71
CA LEU A 180 -1.62 10.43 -14.14
C LEU A 180 -2.37 9.34 -14.89
N ILE A 181 -3.56 9.61 -15.41
CA ILE A 181 -4.26 8.68 -16.31
C ILE A 181 -3.44 8.46 -17.59
N GLY A 182 -2.89 9.52 -18.19
CA GLY A 182 -2.02 9.41 -19.35
C GLY A 182 -0.72 8.64 -19.07
N ALA A 183 -0.16 8.81 -17.87
CA ALA A 183 1.11 8.20 -17.49
C ALA A 183 0.97 6.73 -17.01
N LEU A 184 -0.10 6.42 -16.27
CA LEU A 184 -0.26 5.16 -15.52
C LEU A 184 -1.46 4.31 -15.99
N GLY A 185 -2.28 4.85 -16.89
CA GLY A 185 -3.50 4.20 -17.38
C GLY A 185 -4.77 4.57 -16.60
N PRO A 186 -5.93 4.02 -17.00
CA PRO A 186 -7.22 4.39 -16.44
C PRO A 186 -7.40 3.94 -14.99
N GLY A 187 -8.30 4.60 -14.26
CA GLY A 187 -8.68 4.21 -12.90
C GLY A 187 -7.91 4.90 -11.78
N VAL A 188 -6.88 5.70 -12.10
CA VAL A 188 -6.25 6.62 -11.12
C VAL A 188 -7.30 7.61 -10.62
N ARG A 189 -7.37 7.78 -9.30
CA ARG A 189 -8.28 8.74 -8.66
C ARG A 189 -7.46 9.85 -8.02
N VAL A 190 -7.73 11.09 -8.39
CA VAL A 190 -7.13 12.25 -7.73
C VAL A 190 -8.24 13.08 -7.10
N LYS A 191 -8.06 13.45 -5.83
CA LYS A 191 -9.01 14.28 -5.10
C LYS A 191 -8.28 15.44 -4.43
N ALA A 192 -8.87 16.61 -4.53
CA ALA A 192 -8.53 17.73 -3.68
C ALA A 192 -9.11 17.53 -2.29
N HIS A 193 -8.30 17.76 -1.27
CA HIS A 193 -8.74 17.98 0.10
C HIS A 193 -8.48 19.44 0.44
N ILE A 194 -9.50 20.11 0.97
CA ILE A 194 -9.42 21.51 1.39
C ILE A 194 -9.35 21.52 2.91
N GLY A 195 -8.25 22.02 3.45
CA GLY A 195 -8.02 22.07 4.88
C GLY A 195 -9.04 22.95 5.60
N CYS A 196 -9.30 22.67 6.88
CA CYS A 196 -10.18 23.52 7.70
C CYS A 196 -9.59 24.90 8.00
N GLY A 197 -8.30 25.14 7.70
CA GLY A 197 -7.56 26.34 8.11
C GLY A 197 -7.24 26.40 9.60
N CYS A 198 -7.47 25.30 10.32
CA CYS A 198 -7.20 25.13 11.74
C CYS A 198 -5.93 24.29 11.94
N ALA A 199 -5.20 24.46 13.04
CA ALA A 199 -3.92 23.77 13.30
C ALA A 199 -4.09 22.29 13.72
N CYS A 200 -5.03 21.57 13.12
CA CYS A 200 -5.20 20.13 13.31
C CYS A 200 -4.55 19.33 12.18
N GLU A 201 -4.49 18.00 12.33
CA GLU A 201 -3.90 17.12 11.31
C GLU A 201 -4.61 17.18 9.94
N ASP A 202 -5.87 17.62 9.89
CA ASP A 202 -6.64 17.86 8.65
C ASP A 202 -6.68 19.36 8.27
N GLY A 203 -5.72 20.12 8.81
CA GLY A 203 -5.65 21.57 8.71
C GLY A 203 -5.19 22.12 7.38
N GLU A 204 -4.43 21.31 6.64
CA GLU A 204 -3.73 21.71 5.42
C GLU A 204 -4.43 21.23 4.15
N ASP A 205 -4.30 22.02 3.09
CA ASP A 205 -4.73 21.61 1.77
C ASP A 205 -3.87 20.44 1.28
N ALA A 206 -4.51 19.44 0.65
CA ALA A 206 -3.82 18.24 0.18
C ALA A 206 -4.36 17.75 -1.16
N VAL A 207 -3.53 17.00 -1.87
CA VAL A 207 -3.95 16.21 -3.05
C VAL A 207 -3.79 14.74 -2.74
N HIS A 208 -4.89 13.99 -2.81
CA HIS A 208 -4.92 12.55 -2.55
C HIS A 208 -4.98 11.82 -3.89
N VAL A 209 -4.01 10.95 -4.14
CA VAL A 209 -3.91 10.11 -5.33
C VAL A 209 -4.11 8.65 -4.92
N GLY A 210 -5.17 8.02 -5.41
CA GLY A 210 -5.40 6.59 -5.28
C GLY A 210 -4.86 5.83 -6.49
N LEU A 211 -3.97 4.87 -6.24
CA LEU A 211 -3.28 4.04 -7.23
C LEU A 211 -3.52 2.57 -6.94
N SER A 212 -3.69 1.76 -7.99
CA SER A 212 -3.49 0.32 -7.85
C SER A 212 -2.01 0.00 -7.61
N VAL A 213 -1.71 -1.20 -7.12
CA VAL A 213 -0.32 -1.65 -6.95
C VAL A 213 0.47 -1.57 -8.25
N ALA A 214 -0.11 -2.01 -9.37
CA ALA A 214 0.54 -1.92 -10.69
C ALA A 214 0.79 -0.47 -11.12
N GLN A 215 -0.16 0.44 -10.87
CA GLN A 215 0.00 1.86 -11.17
C GLN A 215 1.08 2.51 -10.31
N ALA A 216 1.17 2.15 -9.02
CA ALA A 216 2.22 2.62 -8.13
C ALA A 216 3.60 2.13 -8.58
N SER A 217 3.73 0.87 -9.03
CA SER A 217 4.98 0.35 -9.62
C SER A 217 5.39 1.14 -10.87
N LEU A 218 4.45 1.40 -11.79
CA LEU A 218 4.72 2.23 -12.98
C LEU A 218 5.13 3.65 -12.62
N LEU A 219 4.53 4.23 -11.58
CA LEU A 219 4.90 5.55 -11.08
C LEU A 219 6.33 5.56 -10.53
N VAL A 220 6.73 4.52 -9.78
CA VAL A 220 8.11 4.34 -9.31
C VAL A 220 9.09 4.33 -10.49
N GLU A 221 8.82 3.53 -11.51
CA GLU A 221 9.68 3.43 -12.68
C GLU A 221 9.83 4.77 -13.39
N ARG A 222 8.72 5.50 -13.59
CA ARG A 222 8.74 6.82 -14.23
C ARG A 222 9.50 7.85 -13.42
N ILE A 223 9.31 7.90 -12.10
CA ILE A 223 10.03 8.84 -11.24
C ILE A 223 11.54 8.54 -11.29
N ARG A 224 11.93 7.27 -11.12
CA ARG A 224 13.34 6.85 -11.13
C ARG A 224 14.05 7.06 -12.46
N ALA A 225 13.31 7.10 -13.57
CA ALA A 225 13.87 7.37 -14.89
C ALA A 225 14.28 8.86 -15.07
N VAL A 226 13.78 9.76 -14.22
CA VAL A 226 14.18 11.17 -14.24
C VAL A 226 15.48 11.35 -13.45
N PRO A 227 16.51 12.00 -14.00
CA PRO A 227 17.71 12.34 -13.23
C PRO A 227 17.36 13.21 -12.01
N SER A 228 17.97 12.93 -10.86
CA SER A 228 17.89 13.83 -9.70
C SER A 228 18.65 15.13 -9.98
N ALA A 229 18.23 16.23 -9.35
CA ALA A 229 18.88 17.54 -9.51
C ALA A 229 20.39 17.48 -9.21
N ASP A 230 20.79 16.74 -8.17
CA ASP A 230 22.19 16.53 -7.80
C ASP A 230 23.01 15.87 -8.93
N ARG A 231 22.42 14.92 -9.66
CA ARG A 231 23.10 14.25 -10.78
C ARG A 231 23.08 15.07 -12.07
N ALA A 232 22.08 15.93 -12.24
CA ALA A 232 22.01 16.82 -13.39
C ALA A 232 23.10 17.90 -13.30
N GLU A 233 23.36 18.43 -12.09
CA GLU A 233 24.47 19.36 -11.85
C GLU A 233 25.84 18.71 -12.04
N ASP A 234 26.04 17.48 -11.54
CA ASP A 234 27.29 16.74 -11.74
C ASP A 234 27.54 16.37 -13.22
N ALA A 235 26.49 16.00 -13.96
CA ALA A 235 26.59 15.69 -15.38
C ALA A 235 26.89 16.94 -16.23
N LEU A 236 26.23 18.07 -15.94
CA LEU A 236 26.51 19.35 -16.59
C LEU A 236 27.91 19.88 -16.26
N ALA A 237 28.40 19.65 -15.04
CA ALA A 237 29.76 20.01 -14.65
C ALA A 237 30.82 19.13 -15.34
N ALA A 238 30.53 17.85 -15.57
CA ALA A 238 31.41 16.95 -16.31
C ALA A 238 31.46 17.28 -17.81
N GLU A 239 30.32 17.63 -18.41
CA GLU A 239 30.21 17.99 -19.83
C GLU A 239 30.80 19.39 -20.13
N ALA A 240 30.86 20.28 -19.14
CA ALA A 240 31.52 21.59 -19.27
C ALA A 240 33.05 21.54 -19.05
N ALA A 241 33.59 20.40 -18.62
CA ALA A 241 35.02 20.19 -18.37
C ALA A 241 35.74 19.47 -19.54
N GLU A 242 35.00 19.09 -20.59
CA GLU A 242 35.49 18.50 -21.84
C GLU A 242 35.56 19.55 -22.97
#